data_AF-A0A484NIP1-F1
#
_entry.id   AF-A0A484NIP1-F1
#
_cell.length_a   1.000
_cell.length_b   1.000
_cell.length_c   1.000
_cell.angle_alpha   90.00
_cell.angle_beta   90.00
_cell.angle_gamma   90.00
#
_symmetry.space_group_name_H-M   'P 1'
#
loop_
_entity.id
_entity.type
_entity.pdbx_description
1 polymer ?
#
loop_
_entity_poly.entity_id
_entity_poly.type
_entity_poly.pdbx_seq_one_letter_code
_entity_poly.pdbx_strand_id
1 'polypeptide(L)'
;MTGQLLSKVGVLSEEVGRSLLESKDQVSELTLLLDSAKLEINDRAEREKRLEEELKEERARLDEERANLVEAKRKLVELEDALAQAEETARSKEQSFPDDAARWAAEHHVETARSILVGPEETMAFFKTMYKEPEGKKMITDIGSYGFQCGQKDERSLLYSRLQKRDPSFDPAKVKLPALYTEEPAPPFPLQ
;
A
#
# COMPACT_ATOMS: atom_id res chain seq x y z
N MET A 1 48.12 -112.86 12.47
CA MET A 1 48.24 -111.42 12.15
C MET A 1 47.16 -110.87 11.21
N THR A 2 46.22 -111.68 10.71
CA THR A 2 45.21 -111.27 9.71
C THR A 2 43.98 -110.56 10.29
N GLY A 3 43.55 -110.88 11.52
CA GLY A 3 42.36 -110.27 12.14
C GLY A 3 42.50 -108.78 12.51
N GLN A 4 43.71 -108.31 12.82
CA GLN A 4 43.98 -106.91 13.18
C GLN A 4 43.93 -105.96 11.96
N LEU A 5 44.30 -106.45 10.77
CA LEU A 5 44.24 -105.68 9.53
C LEU A 5 42.78 -105.48 9.07
N LEU A 6 41.95 -106.52 9.17
CA LEU A 6 40.51 -106.43 8.86
C LEU A 6 39.77 -105.45 9.76
N SER A 7 40.09 -105.42 11.06
CA SER A 7 39.51 -104.45 12.00
C SER A 7 39.90 -103.00 11.67
N LYS A 8 41.18 -102.75 11.31
CA LYS A 8 41.63 -101.40 10.90
C LYS A 8 40.96 -100.92 9.61
N VAL A 9 40.77 -101.81 8.64
CA VAL A 9 40.08 -101.48 7.38
C VAL A 9 38.60 -101.17 7.61
N GLY A 10 37.93 -101.89 8.51
CA GLY A 10 36.54 -101.59 8.91
C GLY A 10 36.38 -100.22 9.55
N VAL A 11 37.27 -99.86 10.50
CA VAL A 11 37.25 -98.55 11.17
C VAL A 11 37.52 -97.41 10.18
N LEU A 12 38.51 -97.57 9.29
CA LEU A 12 38.80 -96.57 8.25
C LEU A 12 37.62 -96.40 7.28
N SER A 13 36.92 -97.47 6.91
CA SER A 13 35.75 -97.38 6.03
C SER A 13 34.56 -96.69 6.70
N GLU A 14 34.32 -96.92 7.99
CA GLU A 14 33.28 -96.21 8.74
C GLU A 14 33.62 -94.72 8.93
N GLU A 15 34.88 -94.41 9.21
CA GLU A 15 35.35 -93.03 9.41
C GLU A 15 35.28 -92.22 8.10
N VAL A 16 35.69 -92.82 6.98
CA VAL A 16 35.51 -92.23 5.65
C VAL A 16 34.02 -92.06 5.33
N GLY A 17 33.18 -93.05 5.64
CA GLY A 17 31.73 -92.96 5.44
C GLY A 17 31.06 -91.83 6.25
N ARG A 18 31.46 -91.64 7.51
CA ARG A 18 30.98 -90.54 8.38
C ARG A 18 31.42 -89.18 7.86
N SER A 19 32.70 -89.02 7.52
CA SER A 19 33.24 -87.77 6.97
C SER A 19 32.57 -87.37 5.64
N LEU A 20 32.22 -88.36 4.80
CA LEU A 20 31.55 -88.13 3.52
C LEU A 20 30.06 -87.78 3.69
N LEU A 21 29.39 -88.33 4.72
CA LEU A 21 28.02 -87.95 5.10
C LEU A 21 27.98 -86.54 5.69
N GLU A 22 28.90 -86.21 6.60
CA GLU A 22 29.03 -84.90 7.25
C GLU A 22 29.39 -83.80 6.22
N SER A 23 30.26 -84.12 5.25
CA SER A 23 30.55 -83.28 4.08
C SER A 23 29.31 -82.98 3.24
N LYS A 24 28.45 -83.99 3.00
CA LYS A 24 27.20 -83.83 2.25
C LYS A 24 26.18 -82.96 2.99
N ASP A 25 26.11 -83.09 4.31
CA ASP A 25 25.26 -82.27 5.17
C ASP A 25 25.74 -80.80 5.18
N GLN A 26 27.06 -80.57 5.29
CA GLN A 26 27.66 -79.22 5.17
C GLN A 26 27.38 -78.56 3.81
N VAL A 27 27.48 -79.31 2.70
CA VAL A 27 27.14 -78.80 1.36
C VAL A 27 25.66 -78.39 1.27
N SER A 28 24.78 -79.10 1.96
CA SER A 28 23.35 -78.78 2.00
C SER A 28 23.07 -77.51 2.80
N GLU A 29 23.71 -77.34 3.96
CA GLU A 29 23.64 -76.10 4.76
C GLU A 29 24.18 -74.88 4.00
N LEU A 30 25.33 -75.03 3.33
CA LEU A 30 25.91 -73.97 2.51
C LEU A 30 25.00 -73.59 1.33
N THR A 31 24.28 -74.55 0.75
CA THR A 31 23.33 -74.29 -0.34
C THR A 31 22.14 -73.46 0.16
N LEU A 32 21.59 -73.79 1.33
CA LEU A 32 20.51 -73.01 1.96
C LEU A 32 20.96 -71.58 2.30
N LEU A 33 22.16 -71.41 2.86
CA LEU A 33 22.74 -70.10 3.13
C LEU A 33 22.97 -69.29 1.86
N LEU A 34 23.45 -69.94 0.79
CA LEU A 34 23.64 -69.31 -0.51
C LEU A 34 22.31 -68.84 -1.11
N ASP A 35 21.25 -69.64 -1.04
CA ASP A 35 19.95 -69.26 -1.57
C ASP A 35 19.28 -68.16 -0.74
N SER A 36 19.47 -68.18 0.59
CA SER A 36 19.06 -67.08 1.47
C SER A 36 19.80 -65.78 1.15
N ALA A 37 21.13 -65.84 0.96
CA ALA A 37 21.93 -64.67 0.60
C ALA A 37 21.55 -64.11 -0.77
N LYS A 38 21.24 -64.96 -1.77
CA LYS A 38 20.74 -64.51 -3.07
C LYS A 38 19.40 -63.78 -2.94
N LEU A 39 18.48 -64.30 -2.12
CA LEU A 39 17.20 -63.65 -1.88
C LEU A 39 17.39 -62.28 -1.21
N GLU A 40 18.24 -62.19 -0.20
CA GLU A 40 18.51 -60.93 0.50
C GLU A 40 19.19 -59.89 -0.41
N ILE A 41 20.13 -60.33 -1.27
CA ILE A 41 20.75 -59.46 -2.28
C ILE A 41 19.69 -58.94 -3.26
N ASN A 42 18.78 -59.80 -3.72
CA ASN A 42 17.71 -59.39 -4.62
C ASN A 42 16.76 -58.37 -3.96
N ASP A 43 16.35 -58.61 -2.71
CA ASP A 43 15.50 -57.68 -1.96
C ASP A 43 16.20 -56.33 -1.70
N ARG A 44 17.51 -56.33 -1.48
CA ARG A 44 18.30 -55.09 -1.35
C ARG A 44 18.36 -54.35 -2.67
N ALA A 45 18.62 -55.03 -3.78
CA ALA A 45 18.64 -54.43 -5.11
C ALA A 45 17.28 -53.79 -5.49
N GLU A 46 16.17 -54.45 -5.14
CA GLU A 46 14.83 -53.88 -5.33
C GLU A 46 14.59 -52.61 -4.49
N ARG A 47 15.01 -52.61 -3.23
CA ARG A 47 14.90 -51.42 -2.36
C ARG A 47 15.77 -50.27 -2.85
N GLU A 48 16.99 -50.56 -3.26
CA GLU A 48 17.92 -49.56 -3.80
C GLU A 48 17.35 -48.89 -5.06
N LYS A 49 16.78 -49.69 -5.98
CA LYS A 49 16.10 -49.16 -7.17
C LYS A 49 14.94 -48.22 -6.82
N ARG A 50 14.13 -48.54 -5.80
CA ARG A 50 13.03 -47.66 -5.36
C ARG A 50 13.56 -46.35 -4.77
N LEU A 51 14.61 -46.41 -3.95
CA LEU A 51 15.24 -45.23 -3.38
C LEU A 51 15.89 -44.34 -4.45
N GLU A 52 16.49 -44.93 -5.49
CA GLU A 52 17.02 -44.16 -6.63
C GLU A 52 15.92 -43.42 -7.39
N GLU A 53 14.75 -44.04 -7.57
CA GLU A 53 13.58 -43.42 -8.21
C GLU A 53 13.02 -42.27 -7.36
N GLU A 54 12.79 -42.49 -6.07
CA GLU A 54 12.36 -41.44 -5.11
C GLU A 54 13.36 -40.27 -5.09
N LEU A 55 14.66 -40.57 -5.07
CA LEU A 55 15.70 -39.54 -5.07
C LEU A 55 15.72 -38.74 -6.37
N LYS A 56 15.38 -39.36 -7.51
CA LYS A 56 15.25 -38.67 -8.79
C LYS A 56 14.01 -37.76 -8.81
N GLU A 57 12.89 -38.21 -8.25
CA GLU A 57 11.66 -37.40 -8.12
C GLU A 57 11.87 -36.20 -7.20
N GLU A 58 12.49 -36.40 -6.03
CA GLU A 58 12.81 -35.32 -5.09
C GLU A 58 13.77 -34.30 -5.70
N ARG A 59 14.77 -34.75 -6.47
CA ARG A 59 15.66 -33.84 -7.22
C ARG A 59 14.89 -33.02 -8.24
N ALA A 60 13.98 -33.64 -9.00
CA ALA A 60 13.16 -32.93 -9.98
C ALA A 60 12.26 -31.88 -9.30
N ARG A 61 11.64 -32.22 -8.15
CA ARG A 61 10.84 -31.26 -7.38
C ARG A 61 11.68 -30.08 -6.88
N LEU A 62 12.88 -30.34 -6.36
CA LEU A 62 13.78 -29.30 -5.90
C LEU A 62 14.24 -28.36 -7.03
N ASP A 63 14.49 -28.91 -8.22
CA ASP A 63 14.86 -28.09 -9.39
C ASP A 63 13.69 -27.20 -9.83
N GLU A 64 12.45 -27.70 -9.79
CA GLU A 64 11.25 -26.91 -10.06
C GLU A 64 11.04 -25.81 -9.00
N GLU A 65 11.14 -26.14 -7.71
CA GLU A 65 11.03 -25.15 -6.63
C GLU A 65 12.11 -24.05 -6.74
N ARG A 66 13.34 -24.43 -7.14
CA ARG A 66 14.42 -23.46 -7.39
C ARG A 66 14.11 -22.55 -8.57
N ALA A 67 13.58 -23.08 -9.67
CA ALA A 67 13.16 -22.27 -10.81
C ALA A 67 12.04 -21.28 -10.41
N ASN A 68 11.05 -21.75 -9.66
CA ASN A 68 9.97 -20.92 -9.14
C ASN A 68 10.48 -19.82 -8.20
N LEU A 69 11.47 -20.13 -7.34
CA LEU A 69 12.08 -19.15 -6.45
C LEU A 69 12.83 -18.06 -7.21
N VAL A 70 13.55 -18.41 -8.28
CA VAL A 70 14.26 -17.44 -9.13
C VAL A 70 13.25 -16.50 -9.81
N GLU A 71 12.18 -17.05 -10.36
CA GLU A 71 11.12 -16.26 -10.99
C GLU A 71 10.41 -15.34 -9.98
N ALA A 72 10.11 -15.85 -8.77
CA ALA A 72 9.52 -15.04 -7.71
C ALA A 72 10.43 -13.88 -7.28
N LYS A 73 11.75 -14.12 -7.15
CA LYS A 73 12.73 -13.07 -6.85
C LYS A 73 12.79 -12.01 -7.94
N ARG A 74 12.73 -12.40 -9.21
CA ARG A 74 12.68 -11.45 -10.32
C ARG A 74 11.44 -10.56 -10.23
N LYS A 75 10.27 -11.16 -10.01
CA LYS A 75 9.01 -10.42 -9.86
C LYS A 75 9.03 -9.49 -8.65
N LEU A 76 9.66 -9.90 -7.55
CA LEU A 76 9.83 -9.04 -6.38
C LEU A 76 10.62 -7.78 -6.72
N VAL A 77 11.75 -7.90 -7.42
CA VAL A 77 12.53 -6.74 -7.86
C VAL A 77 11.72 -5.83 -8.78
N GLU A 78 11.00 -6.40 -9.76
CA GLU A 78 10.14 -5.61 -10.66
C GLU A 78 9.03 -4.86 -9.90
N LEU A 79 8.46 -5.47 -8.85
CA LEU A 79 7.45 -4.83 -8.00
C LEU A 79 8.04 -3.77 -7.06
N GLU A 80 9.23 -3.99 -6.51
CA GLU A 80 9.95 -3.01 -5.68
C GLU A 80 10.27 -1.75 -6.49
N ASP A 81 10.74 -1.91 -7.73
CA ASP A 81 11.00 -0.78 -8.64
C ASP A 81 9.70 -0.03 -8.99
N ALA A 82 8.63 -0.75 -9.30
CA ALA A 82 7.33 -0.14 -9.59
C ALA A 82 6.75 0.59 -8.38
N LEU A 83 6.92 0.04 -7.17
CA LEU A 83 6.51 0.68 -5.93
C LEU A 83 7.31 1.97 -5.69
N ALA A 84 8.63 1.94 -5.85
CA ALA A 84 9.47 3.13 -5.70
C ALA A 84 9.05 4.26 -6.68
N GLN A 85 8.77 3.92 -7.94
CA GLN A 85 8.27 4.89 -8.93
C GLN A 85 6.89 5.45 -8.55
N ALA A 86 5.99 4.61 -8.04
CA ALA A 86 4.67 5.03 -7.61
C ALA A 86 4.75 5.97 -6.40
N GLU A 87 5.62 5.66 -5.42
CA GLU A 87 5.88 6.51 -4.26
C GLU A 87 6.48 7.85 -4.64
N GLU A 88 7.47 7.87 -5.54
CA GLU A 88 8.06 9.12 -6.04
C GLU A 88 7.01 9.96 -6.76
N THR A 89 6.21 9.35 -7.64
CA THR A 89 5.13 10.05 -8.36
C THR A 89 4.08 10.62 -7.41
N ALA A 90 3.68 9.85 -6.39
CA ALA A 90 2.73 10.31 -5.38
C ALA A 90 3.30 11.51 -4.60
N ARG A 91 4.56 11.40 -4.18
CA ARG A 91 5.26 12.47 -3.45
C ARG A 91 5.43 13.74 -4.30
N SER A 92 5.74 13.61 -5.59
CA SER A 92 5.81 14.76 -6.51
C SER A 92 4.46 15.45 -6.66
N LYS A 93 3.38 14.68 -6.82
CA LYS A 93 2.01 15.23 -6.90
C LYS A 93 1.58 15.90 -5.60
N GLU A 94 1.92 15.33 -4.46
CA GLU A 94 1.61 15.93 -3.16
C GLU A 94 2.34 17.26 -2.97
N GLN A 95 3.60 17.34 -3.41
CA GLN A 95 4.37 18.59 -3.38
C GLN A 95 3.82 19.66 -4.32
N SER A 96 3.35 19.30 -5.52
CA SER A 96 2.80 20.26 -6.48
C SER A 96 1.34 20.65 -6.18
N PHE A 97 0.61 19.84 -5.40
CA PHE A 97 -0.81 20.01 -5.17
C PHE A 97 -1.21 21.41 -4.67
N PRO A 98 -0.53 22.05 -3.70
CA PRO A 98 -0.90 23.38 -3.26
C PRO A 98 -0.85 24.43 -4.38
N ASP A 99 0.21 24.40 -5.20
CA ASP A 99 0.39 25.33 -6.32
C ASP A 99 -0.62 25.05 -7.44
N ASP A 100 -0.89 23.78 -7.72
CA ASP A 100 -1.87 23.36 -8.71
C ASP A 100 -3.30 23.74 -8.27
N ALA A 101 -3.62 23.56 -6.99
CA ALA A 101 -4.91 23.97 -6.41
C ALA A 101 -5.07 25.51 -6.42
N ALA A 102 -4.01 26.25 -6.10
CA ALA A 102 -4.02 27.71 -6.16
C ALA A 102 -4.24 28.22 -7.60
N ARG A 103 -3.53 27.64 -8.57
CA ARG A 103 -3.70 27.97 -10.01
C ARG A 103 -5.11 27.64 -10.48
N TRP A 104 -5.60 26.46 -10.12
CA TRP A 104 -6.96 26.04 -10.46
C TRP A 104 -8.01 27.00 -9.88
N ALA A 105 -7.91 27.38 -8.60
CA ALA A 105 -8.83 28.31 -7.96
C ALA A 105 -8.77 29.73 -8.56
N ALA A 106 -7.60 30.15 -9.05
CA ALA A 106 -7.41 31.41 -9.75
C ALA A 106 -8.06 31.42 -11.15
N GLU A 107 -8.29 30.26 -11.77
CA GLU A 107 -8.97 30.13 -13.06
C GLU A 107 -10.49 29.86 -12.92
N HIS A 108 -10.91 29.28 -11.78
CA HIS A 108 -12.28 28.81 -11.54
C HIS A 108 -12.95 29.55 -10.37
N HIS A 109 -13.09 30.87 -10.52
CA HIS A 109 -13.60 31.75 -9.46
C HIS A 109 -15.04 31.42 -9.02
N VAL A 110 -15.91 31.02 -9.95
CA VAL A 110 -17.32 30.74 -9.66
C VAL A 110 -17.47 29.49 -8.81
N GLU A 111 -16.78 28.42 -9.20
CA GLU A 111 -16.74 27.14 -8.48
C GLU A 111 -16.13 27.32 -7.10
N THR A 112 -15.02 28.06 -7.02
CA THR A 112 -14.34 28.38 -5.76
C THR A 112 -15.26 29.17 -4.83
N ALA A 113 -15.93 30.21 -5.33
CA ALA A 113 -16.89 30.99 -4.56
C ALA A 113 -18.06 30.13 -4.08
N ARG A 114 -18.64 29.29 -4.95
CA ARG A 114 -19.73 28.37 -4.56
C ARG A 114 -19.31 27.39 -3.47
N SER A 115 -18.09 26.89 -3.50
CA SER A 115 -17.57 25.97 -2.48
C SER A 115 -17.36 26.64 -1.12
N ILE A 116 -16.97 27.91 -1.11
CA ILE A 116 -16.71 28.66 0.12
C ILE A 116 -18.02 29.18 0.74
N LEU A 117 -18.95 29.61 -0.11
CA LEU A 117 -20.19 30.28 0.30
C LEU A 117 -21.35 29.32 0.57
N VAL A 118 -21.06 28.04 0.87
CA VAL A 118 -22.09 27.02 1.16
C VAL A 118 -22.72 27.23 2.54
N GLY A 119 -21.89 27.52 3.53
CA GLY A 119 -22.28 27.58 4.94
C GLY A 119 -21.71 28.81 5.64
N PRO A 120 -22.38 29.29 6.70
CA PRO A 120 -21.96 30.49 7.42
C PRO A 120 -20.60 30.30 8.13
N GLU A 121 -20.26 29.09 8.56
CA GLU A 121 -19.00 28.80 9.26
C GLU A 121 -17.81 28.87 8.30
N GLU A 122 -17.89 28.18 7.16
CA GLU A 122 -16.87 28.14 6.13
C GLU A 122 -16.68 29.52 5.49
N THR A 123 -17.79 30.20 5.19
CA THR A 123 -17.78 31.59 4.71
C THR A 123 -17.05 32.49 5.69
N MET A 124 -17.40 32.42 6.98
CA MET A 124 -16.78 33.24 8.00
C MET A 124 -15.28 32.93 8.16
N ALA A 125 -14.89 31.67 8.12
CA ALA A 125 -13.49 31.26 8.19
C ALA A 125 -12.68 31.82 7.00
N PHE A 126 -13.25 31.81 5.80
CA PHE A 126 -12.63 32.39 4.62
C PHE A 126 -12.48 33.91 4.72
N PHE A 127 -13.54 34.64 5.07
CA PHE A 127 -13.46 36.10 5.23
C PHE A 127 -12.49 36.53 6.33
N LYS A 128 -12.42 35.80 7.45
CA LYS A 128 -11.42 36.04 8.51
C LYS A 128 -9.99 35.87 8.01
N THR A 129 -9.75 34.89 7.14
CA THR A 129 -8.45 34.66 6.52
C THR A 129 -8.13 35.77 5.52
N MET A 130 -9.07 36.09 4.63
CA MET A 130 -8.93 37.18 3.65
C MET A 130 -8.63 38.53 4.32
N TYR A 131 -9.23 38.81 5.48
CA TYR A 131 -8.98 40.06 6.21
C TYR A 131 -7.57 40.17 6.81
N LYS A 132 -6.82 39.07 6.90
CA LYS A 132 -5.41 39.11 7.32
C LYS A 132 -4.48 39.50 6.16
N GLU A 133 -4.88 39.23 4.92
CA GLU A 133 -4.11 39.60 3.73
C GLU A 133 -4.29 41.09 3.39
N PRO A 134 -3.23 41.80 2.95
CA PRO A 134 -3.30 43.26 2.71
C PRO A 134 -4.38 43.67 1.70
N GLU A 135 -4.42 43.01 0.53
CA GLU A 135 -5.38 43.28 -0.53
C GLU A 135 -6.80 42.91 -0.10
N GLY A 136 -6.94 41.76 0.58
CA GLY A 136 -8.22 41.28 1.09
C GLY A 136 -8.81 42.22 2.14
N LYS A 137 -7.98 42.67 3.09
CA LYS A 137 -8.34 43.68 4.09
C LYS A 137 -8.80 44.98 3.44
N LYS A 138 -8.04 45.48 2.46
CA LYS A 138 -8.38 46.70 1.72
C LYS A 138 -9.75 46.56 1.05
N MET A 139 -9.96 45.49 0.28
CA MET A 139 -11.22 45.25 -0.43
C MET A 139 -12.41 45.14 0.54
N ILE A 140 -12.30 44.35 1.61
CA ILE A 140 -13.38 44.22 2.62
C ILE A 140 -13.69 45.58 3.27
N THR A 141 -12.67 46.38 3.58
CA THR A 141 -12.84 47.71 4.18
C THR A 141 -13.51 48.67 3.21
N ASP A 142 -13.14 48.66 1.94
CA ASP A 142 -13.72 49.52 0.90
C ASP A 142 -15.20 49.18 0.69
N ILE A 143 -15.56 47.88 0.66
CA ILE A 143 -16.95 47.41 0.57
C ILE A 143 -17.76 47.84 1.79
N GLY A 144 -17.23 47.64 3.00
CA GLY A 144 -17.90 48.05 4.23
C GLY A 144 -18.09 49.57 4.31
N SER A 145 -17.08 50.33 3.90
CA SER A 145 -17.11 51.80 3.87
C SER A 145 -18.13 52.33 2.87
N TYR A 146 -18.18 51.75 1.67
CA TYR A 146 -19.19 52.07 0.66
C TYR A 146 -20.61 51.84 1.20
N GLY A 147 -20.88 50.65 1.77
CA GLY A 147 -22.19 50.35 2.36
C GLY A 147 -22.58 51.30 3.48
N PHE A 148 -21.63 51.65 4.36
CA PHE A 148 -21.85 52.63 5.42
C PHE A 148 -22.17 54.03 4.88
N GLN A 149 -21.43 54.49 3.87
CA GLN A 149 -21.65 55.81 3.26
C GLN A 149 -23.01 55.90 2.55
N CYS A 150 -23.40 54.86 1.83
CA CYS A 150 -24.74 54.78 1.21
C CYS A 150 -25.85 54.88 2.27
N GLY A 151 -25.77 54.07 3.33
CA GLY A 151 -26.74 54.11 4.42
C GLY A 151 -26.81 55.48 5.10
N GLN A 152 -25.67 56.08 5.41
CA GLN A 152 -25.60 57.41 6.03
C GLN A 152 -26.16 58.52 5.14
N LYS A 153 -25.97 58.42 3.81
CA LYS A 153 -26.55 59.36 2.85
C LYS A 153 -28.08 59.25 2.85
N ASP A 154 -28.62 58.05 2.75
CA ASP A 154 -30.06 57.83 2.64
C ASP A 154 -30.79 58.20 3.94
N GLU A 155 -30.30 57.70 5.07
CA GLU A 155 -30.89 57.98 6.39
C GLU A 155 -30.88 59.46 6.72
N ARG A 156 -29.75 60.14 6.46
CA ARG A 156 -29.62 61.56 6.76
C ARG A 156 -30.41 62.44 5.81
N SER A 157 -30.50 62.07 4.53
CA SER A 157 -31.37 62.74 3.56
C SER A 157 -32.83 62.64 3.96
N LEU A 158 -33.27 61.46 4.42
CA LEU A 158 -34.61 61.24 4.93
C LEU A 158 -34.90 62.04 6.20
N LEU A 159 -33.96 62.04 7.16
CA LEU A 159 -34.07 62.79 8.40
C LEU A 159 -34.21 64.29 8.13
N TYR A 160 -33.33 64.85 7.30
CA TYR A 160 -33.33 66.29 7.02
C TYR A 160 -34.58 66.70 6.25
N SER A 161 -35.03 65.88 5.32
CA SER A 161 -36.31 66.09 4.62
C SER A 161 -37.50 66.12 5.60
N ARG A 162 -37.51 65.28 6.64
CA ARG A 162 -38.57 65.31 7.67
C ARG A 162 -38.48 66.54 8.58
N LEU A 163 -37.27 66.94 8.96
CA LEU A 163 -37.05 68.12 9.79
C LEU A 163 -37.44 69.40 9.05
N GLN A 164 -37.06 69.51 7.78
CA GLN A 164 -37.41 70.66 6.94
C GLN A 164 -38.91 70.76 6.65
N LYS A 165 -39.63 69.62 6.58
CA LYS A 165 -41.11 69.62 6.53
C LYS A 165 -41.76 70.15 7.81
N ARG A 166 -41.12 69.98 8.97
CA ARG A 166 -41.63 70.44 10.27
C ARG A 166 -41.24 71.89 10.56
N ASP A 167 -40.03 72.27 10.16
CA ASP A 167 -39.49 73.61 10.28
C ASP A 167 -38.82 74.00 8.95
N PRO A 168 -39.48 74.83 8.11
CA PRO A 168 -38.92 75.27 6.84
C PRO A 168 -37.62 76.08 6.96
N SER A 169 -37.33 76.63 8.14
CA SER A 169 -36.10 77.39 8.43
C SER A 169 -34.95 76.51 8.95
N PHE A 170 -35.20 75.21 9.09
CA PHE A 170 -34.23 74.23 9.55
C PHE A 170 -32.96 74.25 8.68
N ASP A 171 -31.83 74.41 9.36
CA ASP A 171 -30.50 74.37 8.77
C ASP A 171 -29.62 73.43 9.61
N PRO A 172 -29.15 72.31 9.02
CA PRO A 172 -28.28 71.36 9.72
C PRO A 172 -27.06 72.01 10.37
N ALA A 173 -26.47 73.03 9.74
CA ALA A 173 -25.26 73.67 10.24
C ALA A 173 -25.50 74.44 11.54
N LYS A 174 -26.67 75.09 11.68
CA LYS A 174 -27.03 75.88 12.88
C LYS A 174 -27.19 75.01 14.12
N VAL A 175 -27.58 73.76 13.93
CA VAL A 175 -27.73 72.76 15.00
C VAL A 175 -26.55 71.80 15.10
N LYS A 176 -25.43 72.11 14.43
CA LYS A 176 -24.19 71.31 14.42
C LYS A 176 -24.38 69.87 13.92
N LEU A 177 -25.37 69.65 13.07
CA LEU A 177 -25.55 68.36 12.42
C LEU A 177 -24.62 68.25 11.20
N PRO A 178 -24.07 67.06 10.90
CA PRO A 178 -23.19 66.87 9.76
C PRO A 178 -23.82 67.31 8.42
N ALA A 179 -23.07 67.88 7.47
CA ALA A 179 -23.61 68.37 6.19
C ALA A 179 -23.88 67.28 5.15
N LEU A 180 -24.99 67.37 4.39
CA LEU A 180 -25.35 66.62 3.16
C LEU A 180 -24.17 65.89 2.48
N TYR A 181 -24.26 64.56 2.22
CA TYR A 181 -23.33 63.91 1.31
C TYR A 181 -23.71 64.38 -0.09
N THR A 182 -22.89 65.26 -0.64
CA THR A 182 -23.10 65.84 -1.97
C THR A 182 -22.67 64.89 -3.07
N GLU A 183 -21.64 64.10 -2.81
CA GLU A 183 -21.15 63.07 -3.73
C GLU A 183 -21.93 61.77 -3.54
N GLU A 184 -22.17 61.08 -4.64
CA GLU A 184 -22.68 59.71 -4.61
C GLU A 184 -21.53 58.76 -4.29
N PRO A 185 -21.65 57.93 -3.24
CA PRO A 185 -20.62 56.94 -2.95
C PRO A 185 -20.40 56.09 -4.20
N ALA A 186 -19.15 55.97 -4.64
CA ALA A 186 -18.80 55.13 -5.77
C ALA A 186 -18.61 53.69 -5.28
N PRO A 187 -19.20 52.68 -5.96
CA PRO A 187 -18.98 51.31 -5.57
C PRO A 187 -17.52 50.92 -5.82
N PRO A 188 -16.92 50.10 -4.94
CA PRO A 188 -15.52 49.69 -5.07
C PRO A 188 -15.27 48.72 -6.25
N PHE A 189 -16.33 48.22 -6.87
CA PHE A 189 -16.31 47.40 -8.07
C PHE A 189 -17.53 47.72 -8.96
N PRO A 190 -17.47 47.40 -10.27
CA PRO A 190 -18.60 47.60 -11.16
C PRO A 190 -19.81 46.78 -10.71
N LEU A 191 -20.96 47.43 -10.57
CA LEU A 191 -22.24 46.76 -10.35
C LEU A 191 -22.79 46.34 -11.72
N GLN A 192 -23.03 45.03 -11.91
CA GLN A 192 -23.70 44.49 -13.11
C GLN A 192 -25.21 44.66 -13.00
#